data_AF-A0A3A5I8I5-F1
#
_entry.id   AF-A0A3A5I8I5-F1
#
_cell.length_a   1.000
_cell.length_b   1.000
_cell.length_c   1.000
_cell.angle_alpha   90.00
_cell.angle_beta   90.00
_cell.angle_gamma   90.00
#
_symmetry.space_group_name_H-M   'P 1'
#
loop_
_entity.id
_entity.type
_entity.pdbx_description
1 polymer ?
#
loop_
_entity_poly.entity_id
_entity_poly.type
_entity_poly.pdbx_seq_one_letter_code
_entity_poly.pdbx_strand_id
1 'polypeptide(L)' 'MRNHKRTNDEADVANLQANMQGISRNKPEHRVEQEIIEEAYAECKTTRKAADELGITQSLLMRRIRKYGINLRG' A
#
# COMPACT_ATOMS: atom_id res chain seq x y z
N MET A 1 -31.77 -19.82 2.57
CA MET A 1 -31.82 -18.89 1.41
C MET A 1 -30.81 -17.77 1.67
N ARG A 2 -29.94 -17.49 0.69
CA ARG A 2 -28.89 -16.45 0.74
C ARG A 2 -29.54 -15.09 0.51
N ASN A 3 -29.19 -14.06 1.29
CA ASN A 3 -29.49 -12.67 0.93
C ASN A 3 -28.19 -11.88 0.74
N HIS A 4 -28.10 -11.26 -0.44
CA HIS A 4 -27.01 -10.47 -0.96
C HIS A 4 -27.12 -8.99 -0.58
N LYS A 5 -25.95 -8.38 -0.38
CA LYS A 5 -25.57 -6.96 -0.57
C LYS A 5 -26.19 -5.91 0.36
N ARG A 6 -25.30 -5.15 1.02
CA ARG A 6 -25.18 -3.69 0.87
C ARG A 6 -23.71 -3.27 1.05
N THR A 7 -23.26 -2.49 0.10
CA THR A 7 -21.93 -1.91 -0.11
C THR A 7 -21.72 -0.77 0.89
N ASN A 8 -20.60 -0.77 1.62
CA ASN A 8 -20.16 0.37 2.44
C ASN A 8 -19.05 1.11 1.69
N ASP A 9 -19.37 1.60 0.49
CA ASP A 9 -18.56 2.57 -0.24
C ASP A 9 -19.27 3.92 -0.03
N GLU A 10 -18.79 4.77 0.89
CA GLU A 10 -19.06 6.24 0.92
C GLU A 10 -18.54 6.96 2.19
N ALA A 11 -18.12 6.24 3.25
CA ALA A 11 -17.77 6.90 4.53
C ALA A 11 -16.29 7.29 4.73
N ASP A 12 -15.35 6.83 3.89
CA ASP A 12 -13.90 6.97 4.20
C ASP A 12 -13.17 8.03 3.36
N VAL A 13 -13.87 8.80 2.54
CA VAL A 13 -13.26 9.78 1.60
C VAL A 13 -12.87 11.11 2.27
N ALA A 14 -13.26 11.33 3.53
CA ALA A 14 -13.13 12.61 4.21
C ALA A 14 -11.80 12.83 4.98
N ASN A 15 -10.92 11.83 5.10
CA ASN A 15 -9.70 11.95 5.92
C ASN A 15 -8.39 12.03 5.11
N LEU A 16 -8.48 12.37 3.81
CA LEU A 16 -7.34 12.37 2.88
C LEU A 16 -6.47 13.65 2.93
N GLN A 17 -6.77 14.64 3.78
CA GLN A 17 -6.10 15.95 3.74
C GLN A 17 -5.18 16.27 4.94
N ALA A 18 -4.98 15.36 5.90
CA ALA A 18 -4.42 15.74 7.22
C ALA A 18 -2.95 15.40 7.51
N ASN A 19 -2.16 14.78 6.62
CA ASN A 19 -0.78 14.35 7.01
C ASN A 19 0.31 14.65 5.97
N MET A 20 0.25 15.81 5.30
CA MET A 20 1.32 16.32 4.44
C MET A 20 2.50 16.99 5.18
N GLN A 21 2.59 16.95 6.51
CA GLN A 21 3.70 17.56 7.26
C GLN A 21 4.06 16.70 8.49
N GLY A 22 5.03 15.78 8.37
CA GLY A 22 5.50 15.07 9.57
C GLY A 22 6.51 13.93 9.44
N ILE A 23 6.78 13.37 8.25
CA ILE A 23 7.77 12.28 8.16
C ILE A 23 9.14 12.86 7.83
N SER A 24 9.94 13.00 8.88
CA SER A 24 11.36 13.28 8.81
C SER A 24 12.09 12.35 7.82
N ARG A 25 12.37 12.89 6.62
CA ARG A 25 13.64 12.90 5.86
C ARG A 25 14.37 11.56 5.61
N ASN A 26 14.30 11.08 4.37
CA ASN A 26 15.39 10.48 3.57
C ASN A 26 16.46 9.67 4.34
N LYS A 27 16.05 8.65 5.08
CA LYS A 27 17.00 7.63 5.53
C LYS A 27 17.27 6.64 4.39
N PRO A 28 18.51 6.28 4.08
CA PRO A 28 18.85 5.45 2.92
C PRO A 28 18.13 4.10 2.95
N GLU A 29 17.93 3.51 4.12
CA GLU A 29 17.22 2.24 4.29
C GLU A 29 15.72 2.33 3.92
N HIS A 30 15.10 3.52 4.05
CA HIS A 30 13.72 3.73 3.60
C HIS A 30 13.61 3.79 2.07
N ARG A 31 14.67 4.26 1.39
CA ARG A 31 14.71 4.32 -0.09
C ARG A 31 14.83 2.92 -0.69
N VAL A 32 15.75 2.11 -0.16
CA VAL A 32 15.93 0.73 -0.61
C VAL A 32 14.65 -0.09 -0.39
N GLU A 33 14.03 0.03 0.79
CA GLU A 33 12.76 -0.66 1.04
C GLU A 33 11.64 -0.21 0.08
N GLN A 34 11.58 1.09 -0.25
CA GLN A 34 10.61 1.63 -1.21
C GLN A 34 10.85 1.08 -2.63
N GLU A 35 12.10 1.12 -3.12
CA GLU A 35 12.48 0.64 -4.46
C GLU A 35 12.13 -0.85 -4.63
N ILE A 36 12.45 -1.68 -3.64
CA ILE A 36 12.13 -3.12 -3.65
C ILE A 36 10.61 -3.35 -3.76
N ILE A 37 9.80 -2.55 -3.07
CA ILE A 37 8.34 -2.66 -3.12
C ILE A 37 7.79 -2.24 -4.49
N GLU A 38 8.33 -1.17 -5.06
CA GLU A 38 7.94 -0.66 -6.37
C GLU A 38 8.27 -1.66 -7.48
N GLU A 39 9.46 -2.24 -7.45
CA GLU A 39 9.91 -3.27 -8.39
C GLU A 39 9.05 -4.54 -8.30
N ALA A 40 8.89 -5.10 -7.10
CA ALA A 40 8.08 -6.30 -6.90
C ALA A 40 6.63 -6.07 -7.36
N TYR A 41 6.05 -4.89 -7.13
CA TYR A 41 4.72 -4.57 -7.61
C TYR A 41 4.64 -4.44 -9.13
N ALA A 42 5.63 -3.80 -9.76
CA ALA A 42 5.69 -3.65 -11.22
C ALA A 42 5.72 -5.01 -11.94
N GLU A 43 6.45 -5.98 -11.39
CA GLU A 43 6.55 -7.34 -11.94
C GLU A 43 5.28 -8.16 -11.67
N CYS A 44 4.79 -8.13 -10.43
CA CYS A 44 3.71 -9.01 -9.98
C CYS A 44 2.30 -8.49 -10.29
N LYS A 45 2.15 -7.18 -10.53
CA LYS A 45 0.91 -6.44 -10.85
C LYS A 45 -0.21 -6.48 -9.80
N THR A 46 -0.01 -7.19 -8.70
CA THR A 46 -0.96 -7.26 -7.59
C THR A 46 -0.21 -7.28 -6.26
N THR A 47 -0.79 -6.66 -5.24
CA THR A 47 -0.17 -6.59 -3.91
C THR A 47 -0.05 -7.96 -3.25
N ARG A 48 -0.96 -8.89 -3.54
CA ARG A 48 -0.87 -10.27 -3.04
C ARG A 48 0.38 -10.97 -3.58
N LYS A 49 0.55 -10.98 -4.91
CA LYS A 49 1.71 -11.62 -5.55
C LYS A 49 3.03 -10.93 -5.17
N ALA A 50 3.05 -9.61 -5.08
CA ALA A 50 4.24 -8.88 -4.62
C ALA A 50 4.60 -9.21 -3.16
N ALA A 51 3.61 -9.44 -2.30
CA ALA A 51 3.87 -9.85 -0.92
C ALA A 51 4.39 -11.30 -0.85
N ASP A 52 3.82 -12.19 -1.67
CA ASP A 52 4.28 -13.57 -1.82
C ASP A 52 5.75 -13.61 -2.29
N GLU A 53 6.11 -12.79 -3.29
CA GLU A 53 7.49 -12.66 -3.82
C GLU A 53 8.46 -12.13 -2.75
N LEU A 54 8.05 -11.12 -1.98
CA LEU A 54 8.87 -10.53 -0.94
C LEU A 54 8.94 -11.35 0.36
N GLY A 55 8.24 -12.50 0.44
CA GLY A 55 8.20 -13.34 1.63
C GLY A 55 7.55 -12.69 2.84
N ILE A 56 6.57 -11.80 2.63
CA ILE A 56 5.87 -11.06 3.69
C ILE A 56 4.36 -11.20 3.58
N THR A 57 3.64 -10.82 4.62
CA THR A 57 2.17 -10.75 4.56
C THR A 57 1.70 -9.58 3.68
N GLN A 58 0.58 -9.76 2.98
CA GLN A 58 -0.06 -8.68 2.20
C GLN A 58 -0.37 -7.45 3.08
N SER A 59 -0.80 -7.65 4.33
CA SER A 59 -1.08 -6.57 5.29
C SER A 59 0.16 -5.74 5.61
N LEU A 60 1.33 -6.36 5.75
CA LEU A 60 2.60 -5.67 5.98
C LEU A 60 3.00 -4.84 4.75
N LEU A 61 2.90 -5.43 3.55
CA LEU A 61 3.16 -4.71 2.31
C LEU A 61 2.27 -3.47 2.16
N MET A 62 0.97 -3.62 2.37
CA MET A 62 0.00 -2.51 2.30
C MET A 62 0.30 -1.41 3.32
N ARG A 63 0.75 -1.77 4.53
CA ARG A 63 1.21 -0.78 5.52
C ARG A 63 2.43 0.00 5.03
N ARG A 64 3.39 -0.66 4.38
CA ARG A 64 4.59 -0.02 3.81
C ARG A 64 4.26 0.89 2.63
N ILE A 65 3.37 0.45 1.73
CA ILE A 65 2.86 1.26 0.62
C ILE A 65 2.25 2.56 1.13
N ARG A 66 1.41 2.51 2.18
CA ARG A 66 0.85 3.70 2.82
C ARG A 66 1.91 4.57 3.50
N LYS A 67 2.89 3.96 4.17
CA LYS A 67 4.00 4.66 4.85
C LYS A 67 4.83 5.47 3.85
N TYR A 68 5.05 4.93 2.65
CA TYR A 68 5.89 5.53 1.61
C TYR A 68 5.12 6.34 0.57
N GLY A 69 3.79 6.27 0.56
CA GLY A 69 2.97 6.95 -0.43
C GLY A 69 3.13 6.37 -1.84
N ILE A 70 3.47 5.08 -1.95
CA ILE A 70 3.67 4.41 -3.24
C ILE A 70 2.33 4.34 -3.98
N ASN A 71 2.30 4.85 -5.21
CA ASN A 71 1.09 4.87 -6.03
C ASN A 71 0.99 3.58 -6.85
N LEU A 72 0.08 2.70 -6.44
CA LEU A 72 -0.19 1.44 -7.14
C LEU A 72 -1.05 1.70 -8.39
N ARG A 73 -0.43 2.18 -9.47
CA ARG A 73 -1.07 2.23 -10.79
C ARG A 73 -0.50 1.09 -11.63
N GLY A 74 -1.32 0.07 -11.87
CA GLY A 74 -1.05 -1.06 -12.74
C GLY A 74 -2.33 -1.50 -13.41
#